data_AF-A0A258SDD8-F1
#
_entry.id   AF-A0A258SDD8-F1
#
_cell.length_a   1.000
_cell.length_b   1.000
_cell.length_c   1.000
_cell.angle_alpha   90.00
_cell.angle_beta   90.00
_cell.angle_gamma   90.00
#
_symmetry.space_group_name_H-M   'P 1'
#
loop_
_entity.id
_entity.type
_entity.pdbx_description
1 polymer ?
#
loop_
_entity_poly.entity_id
_entity_poly.type
_entity_poly.pdbx_seq_one_letter_code
_entity_poly.pdbx_strand_id
1 'polypeptide(L)'
;MSQIAEAALRRGEDRYSIEVADASLTYRTVQIDDLTPTGLQLARAAGFKPPDDAVVLQVGADGALDLVESEKPVDLRHQDGRFVIVASDRLYFFKLSGNRFEWPCRVVTGGLIRKLGAVPPDMAIYLEQVDRPDRRIHDHDLVDLDPEGTESFIARKAVWKLNVHGVVIDVAESTITVRDAMEQAGFDTAKPWHMFFKVVGQPKQPVELDTVLDLDTPGIEKLRLTPKNVDNGEAPPAPHREFALLDVDTAYLDRLGLRWETIVEADRRWLLIHGYRVPTGYTKTQVRLALEIPPAYPGAAIYGFYAYPPLSLASGREIPSTQLRGTLLGVEFHGWSRHRGPSAPWDAATDNVVTQLGLVEAALAKEVGE
;
A
#
# COMPACT_ATOMS: atom_id res chain seq x y z
N MET A 1 -64.92 -53.11 -33.39
CA MET A 1 -63.48 -53.46 -33.51
C MET A 1 -62.62 -52.26 -33.94
N SER A 2 -62.91 -51.01 -33.52
CA SER A 2 -62.17 -49.83 -34.02
C SER A 2 -61.84 -48.76 -32.97
N GLN A 3 -62.08 -49.00 -31.67
CA GLN A 3 -61.79 -48.01 -30.62
C GLN A 3 -60.63 -48.39 -29.67
N ILE A 4 -60.05 -49.59 -29.84
CA ILE A 4 -58.91 -50.03 -29.01
C ILE A 4 -57.57 -49.64 -29.67
N ALA A 5 -57.57 -49.30 -30.97
CA ALA A 5 -56.34 -49.00 -31.72
C ALA A 5 -55.83 -47.55 -31.55
N GLU A 6 -56.69 -46.60 -31.18
CA GLU A 6 -56.31 -45.17 -31.12
C GLU A 6 -55.70 -44.74 -29.78
N ALA A 7 -56.04 -45.43 -28.68
CA ALA A 7 -55.46 -45.17 -27.36
C ALA A 7 -54.07 -45.82 -27.18
N ALA A 8 -53.73 -46.82 -28.02
CA ALA A 8 -52.44 -47.50 -27.99
C ALA A 8 -51.39 -46.84 -28.90
N LEU A 9 -51.79 -45.95 -29.82
CA LEU A 9 -50.91 -45.35 -30.84
C LEU A 9 -50.40 -43.93 -30.52
N ARG A 10 -50.67 -43.39 -29.34
CA ARG A 10 -50.09 -42.10 -28.86
C ARG A 10 -48.94 -42.27 -27.85
N ARG A 11 -48.45 -43.50 -27.64
CA ARG A 11 -47.40 -43.83 -26.67
C ARG A 11 -45.96 -43.62 -27.19
N GLY A 12 -45.73 -42.84 -28.26
CA GLY A 12 -44.48 -42.96 -29.01
C GLY A 12 -43.81 -41.71 -29.58
N GLU A 13 -44.30 -40.48 -29.41
CA GLU A 13 -43.69 -39.34 -30.14
C GLU A 13 -43.33 -38.10 -29.32
N ASP A 14 -43.85 -37.92 -28.10
CA ASP A 14 -43.42 -36.79 -27.27
C ASP A 14 -42.24 -37.22 -26.39
N ARG A 15 -41.05 -37.25 -26.98
CA ARG A 15 -39.81 -37.31 -26.20
C ARG A 15 -39.58 -35.96 -25.54
N TYR A 16 -39.57 -35.96 -24.22
CA TYR A 16 -39.28 -34.78 -23.44
C TYR A 16 -37.77 -34.70 -23.19
N SER A 17 -37.26 -33.47 -23.17
CA SER A 17 -35.87 -33.20 -22.84
C SER A 17 -35.75 -32.74 -21.39
N ILE A 18 -34.88 -33.39 -20.63
CA ILE A 18 -34.41 -32.90 -19.33
C ILE A 18 -32.94 -32.49 -19.45
N GLU A 19 -32.48 -31.64 -18.54
CA GLU A 19 -31.07 -31.32 -18.41
C GLU A 19 -30.47 -32.08 -17.23
N VAL A 20 -29.42 -32.85 -17.50
CA VAL A 20 -28.70 -33.61 -16.48
C VAL A 20 -27.27 -33.10 -16.39
N ALA A 21 -26.87 -32.68 -15.20
CA ALA A 21 -25.52 -32.29 -14.86
C ALA A 21 -24.76 -33.38 -14.13
N ASP A 22 -23.44 -33.39 -14.32
CA ASP A 22 -22.49 -34.13 -13.51
C ASP A 22 -22.03 -33.31 -12.27
N ALA A 23 -21.04 -33.82 -11.54
CA ALA A 23 -20.45 -33.17 -10.37
C ALA A 23 -19.77 -31.82 -10.65
N SER A 24 -19.57 -31.43 -11.91
CA SER A 24 -19.03 -30.12 -12.29
C SER A 24 -20.11 -29.08 -12.61
N LEU A 25 -21.38 -29.48 -12.53
CA LEU A 25 -22.54 -28.75 -13.07
C LEU A 25 -22.44 -28.53 -14.58
N THR A 26 -21.81 -29.46 -15.30
CA THR A 26 -21.83 -29.46 -16.77
C THR A 26 -23.09 -30.18 -17.25
N TYR A 27 -24.02 -29.43 -17.84
CA TYR A 27 -25.31 -29.99 -18.28
C TYR A 27 -25.23 -30.61 -19.66
N ARG A 28 -25.95 -31.71 -19.82
CA ARG A 28 -26.29 -32.31 -21.11
C ARG A 28 -27.78 -32.61 -21.18
N THR A 29 -28.33 -32.53 -22.37
CA THR A 29 -29.72 -32.88 -22.62
C THR A 29 -29.89 -34.39 -22.68
N VAL A 30 -30.85 -34.92 -21.94
CA VAL A 30 -31.24 -36.33 -21.92
C VAL A 30 -32.71 -36.44 -22.32
N GLN A 31 -33.04 -37.44 -23.12
CA GLN A 31 -34.41 -37.70 -23.55
C GLN A 31 -35.11 -38.63 -22.55
N ILE A 32 -36.37 -38.33 -22.25
CA ILE A 32 -37.22 -39.14 -21.39
C ILE A 32 -38.62 -39.27 -21.99
N ASP A 33 -39.23 -40.43 -21.79
CA ASP A 33 -40.53 -40.78 -22.37
C ASP A 33 -41.70 -40.59 -21.36
N ASP A 34 -41.39 -40.12 -20.15
CA ASP A 34 -42.32 -39.99 -19.01
C ASP A 34 -42.22 -38.58 -18.43
N LEU A 35 -43.36 -37.93 -18.20
CA LEU A 35 -43.46 -36.61 -17.54
C LEU A 35 -43.53 -36.69 -16.02
N THR A 36 -43.63 -37.91 -15.47
CA THR A 36 -43.67 -38.19 -14.04
C THR A 36 -42.58 -39.20 -13.62
N PRO A 37 -41.32 -39.06 -14.09
CA PRO A 37 -40.31 -40.07 -13.85
C PRO A 37 -39.94 -40.18 -12.36
N THR A 38 -39.62 -41.38 -11.91
CA THR A 38 -39.01 -41.62 -10.61
C THR A 38 -37.52 -41.30 -10.62
N GLY A 39 -36.91 -41.13 -9.44
CA GLY A 39 -35.45 -41.00 -9.31
C GLY A 39 -34.68 -42.10 -10.04
N LEU A 40 -35.17 -43.35 -9.97
CA LEU A 40 -34.57 -44.48 -10.68
C LEU A 40 -34.66 -44.35 -12.21
N GLN A 41 -35.78 -43.85 -12.74
CA GLN A 41 -35.92 -43.61 -14.19
C GLN A 41 -35.00 -42.49 -14.65
N LEU A 42 -34.86 -41.42 -13.86
CA LEU A 42 -33.92 -40.32 -14.12
C LEU A 42 -32.46 -40.80 -14.15
N ALA A 43 -32.05 -41.59 -13.14
CA ALA A 43 -30.71 -42.17 -13.08
C ALA A 43 -30.42 -43.08 -14.29
N ARG A 44 -31.39 -43.93 -14.68
CA ARG A 44 -31.27 -44.79 -15.88
C ARG A 44 -31.18 -43.98 -17.17
N ALA A 45 -31.96 -42.91 -17.30
CA ALA A 45 -31.91 -42.03 -18.46
C ALA A 45 -30.53 -41.33 -18.56
N ALA A 46 -29.93 -40.99 -17.43
CA ALA A 46 -28.56 -40.48 -17.34
C ALA A 46 -27.48 -41.56 -17.58
N GLY A 47 -27.85 -42.83 -17.75
CA GLY A 47 -26.94 -43.91 -18.13
C GLY A 47 -26.38 -44.73 -16.95
N PHE A 48 -26.82 -44.48 -15.72
CA PHE A 48 -26.47 -45.29 -14.56
C PHE A 48 -27.22 -46.62 -14.58
N LYS A 49 -26.57 -47.70 -14.14
CA LYS A 49 -27.15 -49.05 -14.10
C LYS A 49 -26.97 -49.64 -12.71
N PRO A 50 -27.93 -50.40 -12.16
CA PRO A 50 -27.66 -51.19 -10.97
C PRO A 50 -26.43 -52.09 -11.21
N PRO A 51 -25.45 -52.15 -10.27
CA PRO A 51 -25.51 -51.72 -8.87
C PRO A 51 -24.98 -50.29 -8.60
N ASP A 52 -24.82 -49.43 -9.61
CA ASP A 52 -24.34 -48.06 -9.42
C ASP A 52 -25.28 -47.30 -8.46
N ASP A 53 -24.82 -47.02 -7.25
CA ASP A 53 -25.50 -46.10 -6.34
C ASP A 53 -25.41 -44.69 -6.96
N ALA A 54 -26.56 -44.12 -7.31
CA ALA A 54 -26.67 -42.81 -7.94
C ALA A 54 -27.53 -41.90 -7.08
N VAL A 55 -26.99 -40.74 -6.73
CA VAL A 55 -27.74 -39.67 -6.09
C VAL A 55 -28.36 -38.80 -7.17
N VAL A 56 -29.67 -38.59 -7.08
CA VAL A 56 -30.45 -37.73 -7.98
C VAL A 56 -30.89 -36.50 -7.19
N LEU A 57 -30.38 -35.34 -7.58
CA LEU A 57 -30.80 -34.05 -7.02
C LEU A 57 -31.56 -33.28 -8.09
N GLN A 58 -32.75 -32.79 -7.76
CA GLN A 58 -33.48 -31.84 -8.58
C GLN A 58 -32.96 -30.43 -8.32
N VAL A 59 -32.77 -29.66 -9.39
CA VAL A 59 -32.35 -28.25 -9.31
C VAL A 59 -33.58 -27.36 -9.44
N GLY A 60 -33.90 -26.62 -8.38
CA GLY A 60 -34.96 -25.63 -8.36
C GLY A 60 -34.66 -24.38 -9.19
N ALA A 61 -35.66 -23.55 -9.43
CA ALA A 61 -35.52 -22.28 -10.17
C ALA A 61 -34.58 -21.27 -9.47
N ASP A 62 -34.46 -21.38 -8.15
CA ASP A 62 -33.54 -20.61 -7.30
C ASP A 62 -32.14 -21.26 -7.16
N GLY A 63 -31.93 -22.41 -7.80
CA GLY A 63 -30.70 -23.18 -7.73
C GLY A 63 -30.61 -24.12 -6.51
N ALA A 64 -31.66 -24.21 -5.68
CA ALA A 64 -31.70 -25.16 -4.58
C ALA A 64 -31.62 -26.61 -5.10
N LEU A 65 -30.97 -27.48 -4.31
CA LEU A 65 -30.84 -28.89 -4.63
C LEU A 65 -31.72 -29.72 -3.69
N ASP A 66 -32.69 -30.43 -4.27
CA ASP A 66 -33.59 -31.30 -3.53
C ASP A 66 -33.32 -32.77 -3.87
N LEU A 67 -33.13 -33.61 -2.86
CA LEU A 67 -32.97 -35.04 -3.05
C LEU A 67 -34.25 -35.68 -3.60
N VAL A 68 -34.11 -36.38 -4.73
CA VAL A 68 -35.16 -37.21 -5.31
C VAL A 68 -34.91 -38.66 -4.91
N GLU A 69 -35.77 -39.19 -4.04
CA GLU A 69 -35.73 -40.61 -3.68
C GLU A 69 -35.98 -41.51 -4.89
N SER A 70 -35.40 -42.71 -4.87
CA SER A 70 -35.42 -43.66 -6.00
C SER A 70 -36.82 -43.91 -6.59
N GLU A 71 -37.84 -44.06 -5.74
CA GLU A 71 -39.22 -44.38 -6.15
C GLU A 71 -40.16 -43.17 -6.16
N LYS A 72 -39.67 -41.99 -5.80
CA LYS A 72 -40.50 -40.78 -5.72
C LYS A 72 -40.72 -40.22 -7.13
N PRO A 73 -41.97 -40.08 -7.61
CA PRO A 73 -42.25 -39.48 -8.90
C PRO A 73 -42.00 -37.96 -8.86
N VAL A 74 -41.42 -37.43 -9.94
CA VAL A 74 -41.16 -36.00 -10.13
C VAL A 74 -42.04 -35.48 -11.26
N ASP A 75 -42.82 -34.42 -11.03
CA ASP A 75 -43.72 -33.87 -12.05
C ASP A 75 -43.01 -32.82 -12.92
N LEU A 76 -42.64 -33.21 -14.14
CA LEU A 76 -41.94 -32.35 -15.11
C LEU A 76 -42.85 -31.33 -15.83
N ARG A 77 -44.18 -31.37 -15.63
CA ARG A 77 -45.11 -30.49 -16.37
C ARG A 77 -45.02 -29.01 -15.98
N HIS A 78 -44.53 -28.73 -14.78
CA HIS A 78 -44.51 -27.40 -14.18
C HIS A 78 -43.14 -27.02 -13.62
N GLN A 79 -42.09 -27.77 -13.96
CA GLN A 79 -40.76 -27.65 -13.39
C GLN A 79 -39.73 -27.63 -14.52
N ASP A 80 -38.57 -27.00 -14.26
CA ASP A 80 -37.54 -26.75 -15.28
C ASP A 80 -36.84 -28.03 -15.79
N GLY A 81 -37.10 -29.19 -15.17
CA GLY A 81 -36.56 -30.48 -15.62
C GLY A 81 -35.03 -30.58 -15.54
N ARG A 82 -34.43 -29.90 -14.55
CA ARG A 82 -32.98 -29.85 -14.34
C ARG A 82 -32.58 -30.73 -13.16
N PHE A 83 -31.57 -31.58 -13.37
CA PHE A 83 -31.11 -32.55 -12.38
C PHE A 83 -29.58 -32.58 -12.31
N VAL A 84 -29.05 -32.89 -11.13
CA VAL A 84 -27.66 -33.32 -10.92
C VAL A 84 -27.70 -34.80 -10.57
N ILE A 85 -27.04 -35.63 -11.38
CA ILE A 85 -27.05 -37.08 -11.18
C ILE A 85 -25.61 -37.59 -11.17
N VAL A 86 -25.18 -38.12 -10.03
CA VAL A 86 -23.79 -38.50 -9.78
C VAL A 86 -23.74 -39.86 -9.10
N ALA A 87 -22.78 -40.71 -9.50
CA ALA A 87 -22.48 -41.94 -8.78
C ALA A 87 -21.94 -41.61 -7.38
N SER A 88 -22.70 -41.94 -6.35
CA SER A 88 -22.36 -41.71 -4.95
C SER A 88 -23.23 -42.55 -4.04
N ASP A 89 -22.68 -42.97 -2.90
CA ASP A 89 -23.37 -43.74 -1.86
C ASP A 89 -23.95 -42.85 -0.75
N ARG A 90 -23.59 -41.56 -0.72
CA ARG A 90 -23.97 -40.63 0.37
C ARG A 90 -24.00 -39.18 -0.07
N LEU A 91 -24.60 -38.36 0.78
CA LEU A 91 -24.55 -36.90 0.71
C LEU A 91 -23.55 -36.36 1.73
N TYR A 92 -22.83 -35.33 1.31
CA TYR A 92 -21.98 -34.49 2.15
C TYR A 92 -22.69 -33.17 2.41
N PHE A 93 -22.40 -32.56 3.53
CA PHE A 93 -23.01 -31.30 3.93
C PHE A 93 -21.96 -30.22 4.06
N PHE A 94 -22.31 -29.02 3.63
CA PHE A 94 -21.56 -27.82 3.98
C PHE A 94 -22.53 -26.70 4.30
N LYS A 95 -22.05 -25.65 4.96
CA LYS A 95 -22.79 -24.41 5.17
C LYS A 95 -22.16 -23.31 4.36
N LEU A 96 -22.95 -22.43 3.79
CA LEU A 96 -22.49 -21.19 3.17
C LEU A 96 -23.31 -20.03 3.70
N SER A 97 -22.64 -19.10 4.38
CA SER A 97 -23.28 -17.96 5.07
C SER A 97 -24.45 -18.38 5.97
N GLY A 98 -24.29 -19.53 6.65
CA GLY A 98 -25.28 -20.13 7.55
C GLY A 98 -26.29 -21.06 6.89
N ASN A 99 -26.47 -21.01 5.58
CA ASN A 99 -27.38 -21.89 4.85
C ASN A 99 -26.74 -23.26 4.61
N ARG A 100 -27.48 -24.34 4.89
CA ARG A 100 -26.99 -25.71 4.68
C ARG A 100 -27.23 -26.15 3.24
N PHE A 101 -26.23 -26.80 2.66
CA PHE A 101 -26.29 -27.40 1.32
C PHE A 101 -25.98 -28.90 1.40
N GLU A 102 -26.56 -29.65 0.47
CA GLU A 102 -26.32 -31.07 0.28
C GLU A 102 -25.59 -31.29 -1.04
N TRP A 103 -24.52 -32.09 -1.02
CA TRP A 103 -23.69 -32.31 -2.20
C TRP A 103 -23.28 -33.78 -2.32
N PRO A 104 -23.38 -34.42 -3.50
CA PRO A 104 -23.17 -35.85 -3.62
C PRO A 104 -21.68 -36.25 -3.73
N CYS A 105 -20.74 -35.30 -3.71
CA CYS A 105 -19.30 -35.61 -3.80
C CYS A 105 -18.55 -35.18 -2.54
N ARG A 106 -17.60 -36.00 -2.11
CA ARG A 106 -16.69 -35.70 -0.98
C ARG A 106 -15.91 -34.42 -1.21
N VAL A 107 -15.40 -34.24 -2.43
CA VAL A 107 -14.58 -33.08 -2.79
C VAL A 107 -15.42 -32.11 -3.58
N VAL A 108 -15.38 -30.84 -3.18
CA VAL A 108 -16.08 -29.73 -3.83
C VAL A 108 -15.06 -28.67 -4.25
N THR A 109 -15.30 -27.99 -5.38
CA THR A 109 -14.47 -26.85 -5.79
C THR A 109 -15.05 -25.54 -5.28
N GLY A 110 -14.20 -24.52 -5.07
CA GLY A 110 -14.69 -23.18 -4.72
C GLY A 110 -15.68 -22.61 -5.73
N GLY A 111 -15.46 -22.86 -7.02
CA GLY A 111 -16.32 -22.36 -8.09
C GLY A 111 -17.69 -23.03 -8.08
N LEU A 112 -17.76 -24.28 -7.62
CA LEU A 112 -19.01 -24.98 -7.41
C LEU A 112 -19.76 -24.45 -6.19
N ILE A 113 -19.08 -24.22 -5.06
CA ILE A 113 -19.68 -23.58 -3.87
C ILE A 113 -20.26 -22.21 -4.27
N ARG A 114 -19.53 -21.43 -5.07
CA ARG A 114 -19.97 -20.14 -5.60
C ARG A 114 -21.27 -20.27 -6.42
N LYS A 115 -21.31 -21.24 -7.35
CA LYS A 115 -22.50 -21.50 -8.18
C LYS A 115 -23.71 -21.91 -7.34
N LEU A 116 -23.54 -22.88 -6.43
CA LEU A 116 -24.60 -23.39 -5.56
C LEU A 116 -25.16 -22.30 -4.64
N GLY A 117 -24.28 -21.46 -4.09
CA GLY A 117 -24.67 -20.35 -3.22
C GLY A 117 -25.12 -19.09 -3.92
N ALA A 118 -25.15 -19.07 -5.26
CA ALA A 118 -25.34 -17.87 -6.07
C ALA A 118 -24.46 -16.68 -5.61
N VAL A 119 -23.22 -16.95 -5.21
CA VAL A 119 -22.33 -15.94 -4.62
C VAL A 119 -21.83 -15.00 -5.71
N PRO A 120 -22.10 -13.68 -5.60
CA PRO A 120 -21.66 -12.68 -6.58
C PRO A 120 -20.14 -12.71 -6.81
N PRO A 121 -19.66 -12.32 -8.01
CA PRO A 121 -18.24 -12.35 -8.34
C PRO A 121 -17.39 -11.36 -7.51
N ASP A 122 -18.00 -10.31 -6.96
CA ASP A 122 -17.35 -9.33 -6.07
C ASP A 122 -17.21 -9.82 -4.61
N MET A 123 -17.73 -11.01 -4.29
CA MET A 123 -17.57 -11.64 -2.99
C MET A 123 -16.53 -12.77 -3.03
N ALA A 124 -15.68 -12.81 -2.01
CA ALA A 124 -14.79 -13.93 -1.75
C ALA A 124 -15.45 -14.94 -0.81
N ILE A 125 -15.11 -16.21 -1.01
CA ILE A 125 -15.54 -17.33 -0.17
C ILE A 125 -14.37 -17.70 0.74
N TYR A 126 -14.65 -17.80 2.03
CA TYR A 126 -13.70 -18.25 3.03
C TYR A 126 -14.23 -19.49 3.73
N LEU A 127 -13.39 -20.48 3.93
CA LEU A 127 -13.63 -21.61 4.83
C LEU A 127 -13.26 -21.17 6.26
N GLU A 128 -14.24 -21.19 7.15
CA GLU A 128 -14.04 -20.87 8.58
C GLU A 128 -13.12 -21.92 9.22
N GLN A 129 -12.11 -21.46 9.95
CA GLN A 129 -11.17 -22.33 10.65
C GLN A 129 -11.20 -22.07 12.15
N VAL A 130 -11.17 -23.15 12.94
CA VAL A 130 -11.01 -23.04 14.39
C VAL A 130 -9.52 -22.85 14.70
N ASP A 131 -9.20 -21.90 15.58
CA ASP A 131 -7.84 -21.56 16.04
C ASP A 131 -6.87 -21.02 14.96
N ARG A 132 -7.36 -20.75 13.74
CA ARG A 132 -6.58 -20.18 12.64
C ARG A 132 -7.41 -19.17 11.84
N PRO A 133 -6.79 -18.24 11.11
CA PRO A 133 -7.52 -17.35 10.22
C PRO A 133 -8.31 -18.12 9.16
N ASP A 134 -9.49 -17.61 8.78
CA ASP A 134 -10.30 -18.20 7.73
C ASP A 134 -9.49 -18.38 6.44
N ARG A 135 -9.59 -19.54 5.83
CA ARG A 135 -8.88 -19.86 4.60
C ARG A 135 -9.69 -19.38 3.41
N ARG A 136 -9.15 -18.47 2.60
CA ARG A 136 -9.77 -18.10 1.32
C ARG A 136 -9.80 -19.31 0.37
N ILE A 137 -10.93 -19.49 -0.32
CA ILE A 137 -11.18 -20.54 -1.29
C ILE A 137 -11.36 -19.90 -2.66
N HIS A 138 -10.46 -20.22 -3.60
CA HIS A 138 -10.55 -19.81 -5.01
C HIS A 138 -11.38 -20.81 -5.81
N ASP A 139 -11.77 -20.42 -7.02
CA ASP A 139 -12.72 -21.22 -7.82
C ASP A 139 -12.20 -22.64 -8.16
N HIS A 140 -10.87 -22.81 -8.25
CA HIS A 140 -10.21 -24.08 -8.51
C HIS A 140 -9.71 -24.81 -7.26
N ASP A 141 -9.84 -24.20 -6.08
CA ASP A 141 -9.42 -24.84 -4.84
C ASP A 141 -10.34 -26.02 -4.52
N LEU A 142 -9.73 -27.15 -4.17
CA LEU A 142 -10.43 -28.36 -3.76
C LEU A 142 -10.60 -28.37 -2.24
N VAL A 143 -11.81 -28.65 -1.77
CA VAL A 143 -12.15 -28.78 -0.35
C VAL A 143 -12.75 -30.16 -0.10
N ASP A 144 -12.24 -30.83 0.94
CA ASP A 144 -12.73 -32.12 1.41
C ASP A 144 -13.86 -31.90 2.44
N LEU A 145 -15.02 -32.52 2.22
CA LEU A 145 -16.22 -32.45 3.06
C LEU A 145 -16.43 -33.68 3.96
N ASP A 146 -15.49 -34.63 3.96
CA ASP A 146 -15.48 -35.81 4.84
C ASP A 146 -14.82 -35.62 6.24
N PRO A 147 -14.14 -34.51 6.58
CA PRO A 147 -13.70 -34.27 7.96
C PRO A 147 -14.84 -34.27 8.98
N GLU A 148 -14.50 -34.46 10.27
CA GLU A 148 -15.48 -34.42 11.34
C GLU A 148 -16.10 -33.03 11.49
N GLY A 149 -17.43 -32.95 11.37
CA GLY A 149 -18.18 -31.72 11.49
C GLY A 149 -18.91 -31.36 10.19
N THR A 150 -19.14 -30.08 9.98
CA THR A 150 -19.70 -29.55 8.73
C THR A 150 -18.90 -28.32 8.36
N GLU A 151 -18.22 -28.38 7.23
CA GLU A 151 -17.44 -27.27 6.69
C GLU A 151 -18.35 -26.06 6.54
N SER A 152 -17.96 -24.96 7.18
CA SER A 152 -18.71 -23.72 7.16
C SER A 152 -17.93 -22.69 6.36
N PHE A 153 -18.57 -22.24 5.28
CA PHE A 153 -18.06 -21.22 4.39
C PHE A 153 -18.80 -19.91 4.63
N ILE A 154 -18.12 -18.80 4.46
CA ILE A 154 -18.70 -17.47 4.51
C ILE A 154 -18.38 -16.71 3.22
N ALA A 155 -19.43 -16.18 2.59
CA ALA A 155 -19.29 -15.21 1.50
C ALA A 155 -19.29 -13.80 2.08
N ARG A 156 -18.21 -13.04 1.83
CA ARG A 156 -18.11 -11.63 2.21
C ARG A 156 -17.37 -10.84 1.15
N LYS A 157 -17.55 -9.52 1.14
CA LYS A 157 -16.70 -8.64 0.34
C LYS A 157 -15.25 -8.92 0.68
N ALA A 158 -14.46 -9.17 -0.35
CA ALA A 158 -13.05 -9.42 -0.17
C ALA A 158 -12.39 -8.12 0.29
N VAL A 159 -11.62 -8.21 1.39
CA VAL A 159 -10.83 -7.10 1.90
C VAL A 159 -9.39 -7.58 2.00
N TRP A 160 -8.53 -6.94 1.24
CA TRP A 160 -7.10 -7.19 1.26
C TRP A 160 -6.43 -6.21 2.18
N LYS A 161 -5.52 -6.70 3.02
CA LYS A 161 -4.75 -5.85 3.91
C LYS A 161 -3.39 -5.59 3.30
N LEU A 162 -3.09 -4.32 3.01
CA LEU A 162 -1.77 -3.93 2.52
C LEU A 162 -1.09 -3.03 3.56
N ASN A 163 0.10 -3.42 4.01
CA ASN A 163 0.93 -2.56 4.83
C ASN A 163 1.75 -1.61 3.92
N VAL A 164 1.43 -0.33 3.94
CA VAL A 164 2.16 0.73 3.25
C VAL A 164 3.01 1.46 4.27
N HIS A 165 4.32 1.15 4.30
CA HIS A 165 5.30 1.77 5.18
C HIS A 165 4.84 1.89 6.65
N GLY A 166 4.24 0.83 7.20
CA GLY A 166 3.76 0.76 8.59
C GLY A 166 2.25 1.03 8.76
N VAL A 167 1.59 1.64 7.78
CA VAL A 167 0.14 1.87 7.79
C VAL A 167 -0.55 0.70 7.09
N VAL A 168 -1.47 0.02 7.77
CA VAL A 168 -2.27 -1.05 7.14
C VAL A 168 -3.55 -0.44 6.60
N ILE A 169 -3.76 -0.57 5.29
CA ILE A 169 -4.99 -0.18 4.60
C ILE A 169 -5.81 -1.41 4.23
N ASP A 170 -7.12 -1.23 4.18
CA ASP A 170 -8.09 -2.21 3.71
C ASP A 170 -8.45 -1.87 2.26
N VAL A 171 -8.10 -2.75 1.33
CA VAL A 171 -8.34 -2.61 -0.11
C VAL A 171 -9.51 -3.49 -0.51
N ALA A 172 -10.43 -2.97 -1.33
CA ALA A 172 -11.65 -3.66 -1.72
C ALA A 172 -11.53 -4.53 -3.00
N GLU A 173 -10.42 -4.41 -3.71
CA GLU A 173 -10.12 -5.17 -4.94
C GLU A 173 -8.80 -5.93 -4.79
N SER A 174 -8.63 -7.02 -5.55
CA SER A 174 -7.40 -7.83 -5.54
C SER A 174 -6.21 -7.11 -6.17
N THR A 175 -6.44 -5.94 -6.77
CA THR A 175 -5.39 -5.10 -7.34
C THR A 175 -5.52 -3.68 -6.85
N ILE A 176 -4.38 -3.02 -6.66
CA ILE A 176 -4.34 -1.59 -6.34
C ILE A 176 -3.11 -0.96 -6.97
N THR A 177 -3.22 0.26 -7.49
CA THR A 177 -2.03 0.99 -7.95
C THR A 177 -1.19 1.44 -6.75
N VAL A 178 0.12 1.56 -6.94
CA VAL A 178 1.01 2.10 -5.88
C VAL A 178 0.56 3.50 -5.46
N ARG A 179 0.11 4.33 -6.41
CA ARG A 179 -0.47 5.66 -6.15
C ARG A 179 -1.68 5.58 -5.21
N ASP A 180 -2.68 4.77 -5.54
CA ASP A 180 -3.91 4.67 -4.74
C ASP A 180 -3.60 4.10 -3.35
N ALA A 181 -2.71 3.12 -3.27
CA ALA A 181 -2.27 2.54 -2.00
C ALA A 181 -1.58 3.60 -1.12
N MET A 182 -0.73 4.45 -1.71
CA MET A 182 -0.09 5.56 -1.00
C MET A 182 -1.10 6.61 -0.53
N GLU A 183 -2.04 7.00 -1.38
CA GLU A 183 -3.07 8.00 -1.07
C GLU A 183 -4.00 7.52 0.05
N GLN A 184 -4.45 6.26 -0.01
CA GLN A 184 -5.26 5.65 1.05
C GLN A 184 -4.50 5.54 2.39
N ALA A 185 -3.18 5.33 2.33
CA ALA A 185 -2.32 5.29 3.50
C ALA A 185 -1.87 6.69 3.99
N GLY A 186 -2.27 7.77 3.30
CA GLY A 186 -1.99 9.15 3.68
C GLY A 186 -0.60 9.66 3.28
N PHE A 187 0.08 9.00 2.34
CA PHE A 187 1.38 9.46 1.83
C PHE A 187 1.22 10.39 0.62
N ASP A 188 2.03 11.44 0.59
CA ASP A 188 2.05 12.43 -0.50
C ASP A 188 2.73 11.86 -1.76
N THR A 189 1.95 11.60 -2.80
CA THR A 189 2.41 11.02 -4.07
C THR A 189 3.14 12.04 -4.97
N ALA A 190 3.14 13.33 -4.63
CA ALA A 190 3.91 14.36 -5.34
C ALA A 190 5.38 14.40 -4.91
N LYS A 191 5.73 13.84 -3.75
CA LYS A 191 7.11 13.73 -3.29
C LYS A 191 7.86 12.62 -4.04
N PRO A 192 9.18 12.74 -4.21
CA PRO A 192 9.95 11.69 -4.85
C PRO A 192 10.17 10.53 -3.87
N TRP A 193 9.68 9.32 -4.19
CA TRP A 193 9.85 8.09 -3.39
C TRP A 193 10.59 6.99 -4.17
N HIS A 194 11.53 6.31 -3.54
CA HIS A 194 11.92 4.94 -3.88
C HIS A 194 10.88 4.00 -3.27
N MET A 195 10.27 3.17 -4.11
CA MET A 195 9.18 2.29 -3.71
C MET A 195 9.56 0.85 -4.01
N PHE A 196 9.37 -0.02 -3.01
CA PHE A 196 9.67 -1.44 -3.14
C PHE A 196 8.50 -2.27 -2.63
N PHE A 197 8.00 -3.17 -3.46
CA PHE A 197 7.03 -4.18 -3.06
C PHE A 197 7.75 -5.41 -2.52
N LYS A 198 7.32 -5.89 -1.35
CA LYS A 198 7.91 -7.06 -0.69
C LYS A 198 6.88 -8.15 -0.48
N VAL A 199 7.17 -9.31 -1.04
CA VAL A 199 6.45 -10.58 -0.87
C VAL A 199 7.39 -11.57 -0.15
N VAL A 200 6.86 -12.34 0.81
CA VAL A 200 7.59 -13.37 1.55
C VAL A 200 8.24 -14.33 0.56
N GLY A 201 9.54 -14.59 0.74
CA GLY A 201 10.29 -15.52 -0.10
C GLY A 201 10.73 -14.96 -1.46
N GLN A 202 10.31 -13.74 -1.83
CA GLN A 202 10.74 -13.08 -3.06
C GLN A 202 11.72 -11.93 -2.77
N PRO A 203 12.63 -11.60 -3.71
CA PRO A 203 13.44 -10.39 -3.60
C PRO A 203 12.55 -9.15 -3.64
N LYS A 204 13.04 -8.05 -3.04
CA LYS A 204 12.33 -6.76 -3.10
C LYS A 204 12.21 -6.30 -4.54
N GLN A 205 11.00 -5.99 -4.98
CA GLN A 205 10.73 -5.56 -6.34
C GLN A 205 10.59 -4.03 -6.38
N PRO A 206 11.41 -3.30 -7.16
CA PRO A 206 11.19 -1.87 -7.37
C PRO A 206 9.89 -1.67 -8.14
N VAL A 207 9.09 -0.69 -7.71
CA VAL A 207 7.80 -0.36 -8.33
C VAL A 207 7.69 1.16 -8.52
N GLU A 208 6.87 1.59 -9.48
CA GLU A 208 6.56 2.99 -9.76
C GLU A 208 5.11 3.31 -9.37
N LEU A 209 4.71 4.59 -9.34
CA LEU A 209 3.39 5.03 -8.87
C LEU A 209 2.22 4.39 -9.65
N ASP A 210 2.40 4.15 -10.93
CA ASP A 210 1.42 3.55 -11.84
C ASP A 210 1.47 2.02 -11.87
N THR A 211 2.41 1.40 -11.14
CA THR A 211 2.48 -0.05 -11.04
C THR A 211 1.25 -0.59 -10.32
N VAL A 212 0.59 -1.57 -10.92
CA VAL A 212 -0.53 -2.29 -10.32
C VAL A 212 0.01 -3.43 -9.46
N LEU A 213 -0.31 -3.41 -8.18
CA LEU A 213 0.06 -4.45 -7.22
C LEU A 213 -1.03 -5.53 -7.18
N ASP A 214 -0.63 -6.79 -7.36
CA ASP A 214 -1.49 -7.95 -7.15
C ASP A 214 -1.48 -8.35 -5.66
N LEU A 215 -2.64 -8.28 -5.03
CA LEU A 215 -2.86 -8.58 -3.62
C LEU A 215 -3.30 -10.03 -3.37
N ASP A 216 -3.52 -10.84 -4.40
CA ASP A 216 -3.82 -12.27 -4.28
C ASP A 216 -2.56 -13.12 -4.05
N THR A 217 -1.38 -12.56 -4.29
CA THR A 217 -0.12 -13.26 -4.06
C THR A 217 0.04 -13.63 -2.57
N PRO A 218 0.16 -14.92 -2.22
CA PRO A 218 0.35 -15.32 -0.83
C PRO A 218 1.64 -14.75 -0.23
N GLY A 219 1.57 -14.26 1.00
CA GLY A 219 2.74 -13.75 1.72
C GLY A 219 3.11 -12.31 1.38
N ILE A 220 2.18 -11.46 0.94
CA ILE A 220 2.46 -10.02 0.83
C ILE A 220 2.87 -9.47 2.20
N GLU A 221 4.05 -8.86 2.27
CA GLU A 221 4.54 -8.29 3.52
C GLU A 221 4.21 -6.81 3.64
N LYS A 222 4.56 -6.01 2.63
CA LYS A 222 4.40 -4.55 2.63
C LYS A 222 4.86 -3.89 1.32
N LEU A 223 4.29 -2.73 1.03
CA LEU A 223 4.85 -1.69 0.18
C LEU A 223 5.77 -0.80 1.04
N ARG A 224 7.08 -0.80 0.75
CA ARG A 224 8.02 0.10 1.40
C ARG A 224 8.22 1.35 0.59
N LEU A 225 7.95 2.48 1.23
CA LEU A 225 8.29 3.80 0.74
C LEU A 225 9.63 4.21 1.37
N THR A 226 10.51 4.84 0.62
CA THR A 226 11.71 5.50 1.13
C THR A 226 11.85 6.79 0.33
N PRO A 227 11.84 7.97 0.95
CA PRO A 227 12.02 9.22 0.20
C PRO A 227 13.26 9.13 -0.69
N LYS A 228 13.20 9.57 -1.96
CA LYS A 228 14.42 9.63 -2.81
C LYS A 228 15.45 10.58 -2.22
N ASN A 229 14.99 11.58 -1.47
CA ASN A 229 15.79 12.41 -0.59
C ASN A 229 15.39 12.11 0.86
N VAL A 230 16.09 11.17 1.49
CA VAL A 230 15.99 10.95 2.94
C VAL A 230 16.76 12.08 3.62
N ASP A 231 16.06 13.14 4.00
CA ASP A 231 16.53 14.06 5.05
C ASP A 231 15.91 13.58 6.38
N ASN A 232 16.16 12.30 6.72
CA ASN A 232 16.00 11.85 8.10
C ASN A 232 17.04 12.62 8.88
N GLY A 233 16.69 13.18 10.03
CA GLY A 233 17.65 13.79 10.96
C GLY A 233 18.74 12.82 11.43
N GLU A 234 19.65 12.44 10.54
CA GLU A 234 21.05 12.27 10.83
C GLU A 234 21.47 13.54 11.58
N ALA A 235 22.29 13.36 12.62
CA ALA A 235 23.08 14.48 13.12
C ALA A 235 23.61 15.20 11.88
N PRO A 236 23.39 16.53 11.75
CA PRO A 236 23.78 17.24 10.54
C PRO A 236 25.21 16.80 10.23
N PRO A 237 25.51 16.45 8.96
CA PRO A 237 26.80 15.86 8.59
C PRO A 237 27.89 16.64 9.31
N ALA A 238 28.81 15.88 9.93
CA ALA A 238 29.82 16.41 10.83
C ALA A 238 30.33 17.72 10.22
N PRO A 239 30.24 18.84 10.97
CA PRO A 239 30.42 20.16 10.39
C PRO A 239 31.71 20.17 9.57
N HIS A 240 31.68 20.77 8.37
CA HIS A 240 32.88 20.87 7.56
C HIS A 240 33.99 21.55 8.37
N ARG A 241 35.19 20.96 8.33
CA ARG A 241 36.40 21.43 9.03
C ARG A 241 37.58 21.50 8.05
N GLU A 242 37.38 22.17 6.92
CA GLU A 242 38.34 22.17 5.80
C GLU A 242 39.60 22.99 6.08
N PHE A 243 39.55 23.89 7.07
CA PHE A 243 40.73 24.56 7.62
C PHE A 243 40.58 24.79 9.13
N ALA A 244 41.70 24.90 9.82
CA ALA A 244 41.75 25.17 11.25
C ALA A 244 41.63 26.68 11.55
N LEU A 245 40.92 27.01 12.62
CA LEU A 245 40.95 28.33 13.27
C LEU A 245 41.92 28.31 14.46
N LEU A 246 42.06 29.42 15.18
CA LEU A 246 42.81 29.42 16.44
C LEU A 246 42.04 28.63 17.51
N ASP A 247 42.75 28.09 18.49
CA ASP A 247 42.14 27.35 19.61
C ASP A 247 41.12 28.22 20.37
N VAL A 248 41.42 29.52 20.53
CA VAL A 248 40.53 30.49 21.18
C VAL A 248 39.20 30.68 20.42
N ASP A 249 39.24 30.63 19.09
CA ASP A 249 38.06 30.78 18.25
C ASP A 249 37.19 29.54 18.33
N THR A 250 37.82 28.37 18.20
CA THR A 250 37.14 27.07 18.26
C THR A 250 36.46 26.90 19.63
N ALA A 251 37.18 27.16 20.72
CA ALA A 251 36.63 27.11 22.07
C ALA A 251 35.50 28.13 22.33
N TYR A 252 35.50 29.27 21.65
CA TYR A 252 34.39 30.22 21.72
C TYR A 252 33.18 29.75 20.90
N LEU A 253 33.39 29.34 19.65
CA LEU A 253 32.34 28.88 18.75
C LEU A 253 31.61 27.63 19.30
N ASP A 254 32.34 26.71 19.93
CA ASP A 254 31.74 25.54 20.59
C ASP A 254 30.88 25.94 21.80
N ARG A 255 31.26 27.00 22.53
CA ARG A 255 30.46 27.53 23.65
C ARG A 255 29.19 28.27 23.23
N LEU A 256 29.09 28.72 21.98
CA LEU A 256 27.87 29.36 21.47
C LEU A 256 26.69 28.38 21.38
N GLY A 257 26.95 27.08 21.35
CA GLY A 257 25.90 26.06 21.15
C GLY A 257 25.25 26.13 19.76
N LEU A 258 25.87 26.84 18.82
CA LEU A 258 25.43 26.95 17.43
C LEU A 258 26.27 26.02 16.55
N ARG A 259 25.66 25.47 15.50
CA ARG A 259 26.40 24.74 14.47
C ARG A 259 27.27 25.71 13.68
N TRP A 260 28.56 25.41 13.55
CA TRP A 260 29.50 26.21 12.76
C TRP A 260 30.42 25.32 11.92
N GLU A 261 30.91 25.83 10.78
CA GLU A 261 31.67 25.09 9.77
C GLU A 261 32.81 25.95 9.20
N THR A 262 33.92 25.33 8.82
CA THR A 262 34.98 25.94 8.02
C THR A 262 35.03 25.28 6.63
N ILE A 263 34.83 26.07 5.59
CA ILE A 263 34.65 25.62 4.19
C ILE A 263 35.63 26.36 3.29
N VAL A 264 36.25 25.67 2.33
CA VAL A 264 37.06 26.27 1.27
C VAL A 264 36.29 26.15 -0.05
N GLU A 265 35.83 27.28 -0.59
CA GLU A 265 35.09 27.33 -1.85
C GLU A 265 35.65 28.42 -2.75
N ALA A 266 35.98 28.08 -3.99
CA ALA A 266 36.59 28.98 -4.98
C ALA A 266 37.80 29.75 -4.41
N ASP A 267 38.73 29.03 -3.77
CA ASP A 267 39.94 29.55 -3.11
C ASP A 267 39.70 30.55 -1.96
N ARG A 268 38.45 30.67 -1.49
CA ARG A 268 38.08 31.49 -0.34
C ARG A 268 37.78 30.60 0.86
N ARG A 269 38.25 31.02 2.04
CA ARG A 269 38.00 30.30 3.29
C ARG A 269 36.85 30.96 4.02
N TRP A 270 35.84 30.19 4.36
CA TRP A 270 34.62 30.67 5.00
C TRP A 270 34.46 30.03 6.37
N LEU A 271 34.18 30.86 7.38
CA LEU A 271 33.55 30.41 8.61
C LEU A 271 32.05 30.65 8.48
N LEU A 272 31.24 29.60 8.57
CA LEU A 272 29.78 29.65 8.50
C LEU A 272 29.19 29.29 9.87
N ILE A 273 28.32 30.14 10.40
CA ILE A 273 27.59 29.93 11.66
C ILE A 273 26.09 29.88 11.35
N HIS A 274 25.44 28.80 11.75
CA HIS A 274 24.03 28.53 11.49
C HIS A 274 23.15 29.02 12.64
N GLY A 275 21.97 29.54 12.32
CA GLY A 275 20.97 29.95 13.31
C GLY A 275 21.41 31.15 14.18
N TYR A 276 22.31 31.99 13.66
CA TYR A 276 22.79 33.18 14.35
C TYR A 276 21.63 34.16 14.59
N ARG A 277 21.38 34.50 15.86
CA ARG A 277 20.28 35.41 16.24
C ARG A 277 20.65 36.85 15.97
N VAL A 278 19.71 37.61 15.43
CA VAL A 278 19.87 39.06 15.22
C VAL A 278 18.97 39.84 16.18
N PRO A 279 19.31 41.10 16.52
CA PRO A 279 18.50 41.93 17.41
C PRO A 279 17.05 42.11 16.95
N THR A 280 16.17 42.47 17.87
CA THR A 280 14.77 42.77 17.53
C THR A 280 14.73 44.07 16.72
N GLY A 281 14.05 44.06 15.57
CA GLY A 281 13.99 45.21 14.65
C GLY A 281 14.36 44.86 13.20
N TYR A 282 14.93 43.68 12.98
CA TYR A 282 15.09 43.08 11.65
C TYR A 282 13.85 42.30 11.21
N THR A 283 13.66 42.13 9.90
CA THR A 283 12.60 41.29 9.32
C THR A 283 12.83 39.78 9.52
N LYS A 284 14.05 39.42 9.94
CA LYS A 284 14.48 38.05 10.25
C LYS A 284 14.93 38.01 11.71
N THR A 285 14.68 36.89 12.37
CA THR A 285 15.09 36.66 13.76
C THR A 285 16.37 35.84 13.86
N GLN A 286 16.69 35.06 12.81
CA GLN A 286 17.88 34.24 12.69
C GLN A 286 18.39 34.23 11.24
N VAL A 287 19.72 34.10 11.09
CA VAL A 287 20.41 34.02 9.79
C VAL A 287 21.52 32.98 9.83
N ARG A 288 22.00 32.59 8.65
CA ARG A 288 23.35 32.04 8.47
C ARG A 288 24.32 33.21 8.39
N LEU A 289 25.24 33.29 9.34
CA LEU A 289 26.29 34.30 9.37
C LEU A 289 27.57 33.69 8.78
N ALA A 290 28.23 34.38 7.86
CA ALA A 290 29.49 33.94 7.31
C ALA A 290 30.58 35.02 7.45
N LEU A 291 31.80 34.58 7.78
CA LEU A 291 33.01 35.40 7.74
C LEU A 291 33.95 34.81 6.69
N GLU A 292 34.54 35.67 5.87
CA GLU A 292 35.64 35.27 5.00
C GLU A 292 36.94 35.36 5.82
N ILE A 293 37.62 34.22 5.99
CA ILE A 293 38.84 34.08 6.79
C ILE A 293 40.07 34.19 5.86
N PRO A 294 40.82 35.30 5.87
CA PRO A 294 41.94 35.48 4.94
C PRO A 294 43.00 34.39 5.11
N PRO A 295 43.65 33.86 4.04
CA PRO A 295 44.68 32.82 4.12
C PRO A 295 45.76 33.02 5.20
N ALA A 296 46.16 34.28 5.43
CA ALA A 296 47.17 34.66 6.41
C ALA A 296 46.63 34.96 7.82
N TYR A 297 45.37 34.65 8.11
CA TYR A 297 44.76 34.80 9.45
C TYR A 297 45.56 34.02 10.53
N PRO A 298 45.84 34.62 11.71
CA PRO A 298 45.43 35.94 12.20
C PRO A 298 46.34 37.11 11.77
N GLY A 299 47.40 36.87 11.01
CA GLY A 299 48.27 37.93 10.46
C GLY A 299 47.56 38.88 9.47
N ALA A 300 46.42 38.48 8.91
CA ALA A 300 45.56 39.33 8.09
C ALA A 300 44.16 39.49 8.70
N ALA A 301 43.61 40.70 8.56
CA ALA A 301 42.35 41.11 9.18
C ALA A 301 41.12 40.51 8.49
N ILE A 302 40.11 40.14 9.29
CA ILE A 302 38.77 39.81 8.78
C ILE A 302 38.05 41.10 8.38
N TYR A 303 37.60 41.20 7.13
CA TYR A 303 37.12 42.45 6.53
C TYR A 303 35.65 42.80 6.82
N GLY A 304 34.82 41.80 7.10
CA GLY A 304 33.39 42.00 7.27
C GLY A 304 32.65 40.71 7.52
N PHE A 305 31.34 40.77 7.43
CA PHE A 305 30.48 39.61 7.61
C PHE A 305 29.38 39.57 6.56
N TYR A 306 28.83 38.39 6.36
CA TYR A 306 27.81 38.09 5.37
C TYR A 306 26.63 37.41 6.05
N ALA A 307 25.42 37.69 5.56
CA ALA A 307 24.19 37.09 6.08
C ALA A 307 23.34 36.50 4.97
N TYR A 308 22.74 35.34 5.27
CA TYR A 308 21.66 34.76 4.49
C TYR A 308 20.50 34.32 5.39
N PRO A 309 19.23 34.63 5.04
CA PRO A 309 18.83 35.51 3.95
C PRO A 309 19.31 36.96 4.18
N PRO A 310 19.27 37.83 3.15
CA PRO A 310 19.65 39.24 3.30
C PRO A 310 18.88 39.92 4.42
N LEU A 311 19.59 40.68 5.25
CA LEU A 311 19.00 41.41 6.36
C LEU A 311 18.35 42.72 5.87
N SER A 312 17.16 42.98 6.37
CA SER A 312 16.45 44.25 6.21
C SER A 312 15.77 44.63 7.53
N LEU A 313 15.61 45.93 7.78
CA LEU A 313 14.93 46.43 8.98
C LEU A 313 13.41 46.36 8.79
N ALA A 314 12.69 46.02 9.86
CA ALA A 314 11.22 46.03 9.87
C ALA A 314 10.65 47.45 9.68
N SER A 315 11.44 48.48 10.01
CA SER A 315 11.10 49.89 9.75
C SER A 315 11.17 50.30 8.28
N GLY A 316 11.73 49.45 7.40
CA GLY A 316 11.97 49.77 6.00
C GLY A 316 13.15 50.71 5.76
N ARG A 317 13.86 51.16 6.81
CA ARG A 317 15.08 51.98 6.66
C ARG A 317 16.17 51.16 5.96
N GLU A 318 16.78 51.76 4.94
CA GLU A 318 17.92 51.14 4.27
C GLU A 318 19.14 51.06 5.19
N ILE A 319 19.87 49.96 5.04
CA ILE A 319 21.08 49.70 5.78
C ILE A 319 22.29 50.03 4.88
N PRO A 320 23.16 50.97 5.28
CA PRO A 320 24.30 51.36 4.47
C PRO A 320 25.38 50.27 4.44
N SER A 321 26.11 50.21 3.32
CA SER A 321 27.30 49.37 3.13
C SER A 321 27.06 47.85 3.11
N THR A 322 25.90 47.42 2.62
CA THR A 322 25.49 46.01 2.48
C THR A 322 25.73 45.45 1.07
N GLN A 323 26.64 46.05 0.31
CA GLN A 323 26.86 45.72 -1.11
C GLN A 323 27.81 44.53 -1.34
N LEU A 324 28.50 44.03 -0.31
CA LEU A 324 29.37 42.87 -0.51
C LEU A 324 28.53 41.66 -0.92
N ARG A 325 29.08 40.83 -1.81
CA ARG A 325 28.46 39.58 -2.25
C ARG A 325 29.46 38.44 -2.11
N GLY A 326 28.96 37.29 -1.71
CA GLY A 326 29.76 36.07 -1.60
C GLY A 326 28.86 34.86 -1.82
N THR A 327 29.27 33.96 -2.70
CA THR A 327 28.57 32.70 -2.91
C THR A 327 29.21 31.64 -2.02
N LEU A 328 28.40 30.98 -1.21
CA LEU A 328 28.79 29.88 -0.34
C LEU A 328 27.74 28.77 -0.42
N LEU A 329 28.17 27.54 -0.73
CA LEU A 329 27.32 26.37 -0.93
C LEU A 329 26.21 26.61 -1.97
N GLY A 330 26.55 27.27 -3.08
CA GLY A 330 25.61 27.61 -4.15
C GLY A 330 24.58 28.69 -3.78
N VAL A 331 24.71 29.34 -2.63
CA VAL A 331 23.81 30.40 -2.16
C VAL A 331 24.55 31.74 -2.09
N GLU A 332 23.93 32.81 -2.61
CA GLU A 332 24.48 34.16 -2.49
C GLU A 332 24.17 34.77 -1.11
N PHE A 333 25.21 35.17 -0.39
CA PHE A 333 25.13 35.92 0.84
C PHE A 333 25.35 37.41 0.60
N HIS A 334 24.67 38.24 1.39
CA HIS A 334 24.81 39.69 1.35
C HIS A 334 25.68 40.15 2.51
N GLY A 335 26.77 40.84 2.20
CA GLY A 335 27.79 41.21 3.17
C GLY A 335 27.89 42.69 3.46
N TRP A 336 28.47 42.95 4.62
CA TRP A 336 28.63 44.24 5.25
C TRP A 336 30.11 44.53 5.38
N SER A 337 30.56 45.66 4.83
CA SER A 337 31.94 46.14 5.02
C SER A 337 32.09 46.78 6.40
N ARG A 338 32.19 45.92 7.41
CA ARG A 338 32.39 46.29 8.81
C ARG A 338 33.71 45.69 9.26
N HIS A 339 34.79 46.40 8.95
CA HIS A 339 36.14 46.13 9.43
C HIS A 339 36.53 47.16 10.49
N ARG A 340 37.61 46.84 11.19
CA ARG A 340 38.28 47.72 12.13
C ARG A 340 38.80 48.99 11.44
N GLY A 341 38.46 50.14 12.01
CA GLY A 341 38.88 51.44 11.50
C GLY A 341 40.29 51.85 11.93
N PRO A 342 40.81 52.99 11.43
CA PRO A 342 42.18 53.45 11.70
C PRO A 342 42.47 53.74 13.18
N SER A 343 41.45 54.03 13.98
CA SER A 343 41.57 54.30 15.42
C SER A 343 41.78 53.06 16.29
N ALA A 344 41.47 51.87 15.75
CA ALA A 344 41.62 50.59 16.42
C ALA A 344 41.88 49.51 15.36
N PRO A 345 43.04 49.54 14.67
CA PRO A 345 43.35 48.61 13.59
C PRO A 345 43.45 47.17 14.11
N TRP A 346 43.36 46.21 13.19
CA TRP A 346 43.56 44.80 13.51
C TRP A 346 44.95 44.54 14.08
N ASP A 347 45.02 43.90 15.25
CA ASP A 347 46.25 43.44 15.88
C ASP A 347 46.29 41.91 15.88
N ALA A 348 47.20 41.33 15.09
CA ALA A 348 47.35 39.88 14.95
C ALA A 348 47.71 39.16 16.27
N ALA A 349 48.18 39.88 17.30
CA ALA A 349 48.48 39.29 18.61
C ALA A 349 47.25 39.16 19.51
N THR A 350 46.21 39.98 19.31
CA THR A 350 45.08 40.09 20.23
C THR A 350 43.72 39.91 19.56
N ASP A 351 43.60 40.22 18.27
CA ASP A 351 42.37 40.09 17.51
C ASP A 351 42.22 38.72 16.85
N ASN A 352 40.99 38.24 16.88
CA ASN A 352 40.60 36.91 16.42
C ASN A 352 39.11 36.87 16.01
N VAL A 353 38.57 35.69 15.68
CA VAL A 353 37.16 35.54 15.26
C VAL A 353 36.22 36.05 16.36
N VAL A 354 36.52 35.78 17.63
CA VAL A 354 35.70 36.22 18.77
C VAL A 354 35.56 37.74 18.78
N THR A 355 36.68 38.44 18.66
CA THR A 355 36.67 39.91 18.63
C THR A 355 35.98 40.47 17.38
N GLN A 356 36.06 39.75 16.25
CA GLN A 356 35.32 40.10 15.04
C GLN A 356 33.82 39.90 15.22
N LEU A 357 33.38 38.83 15.87
CA LEU A 357 31.96 38.60 16.18
C LEU A 357 31.41 39.68 17.13
N GLY A 358 32.19 40.16 18.09
CA GLY A 358 31.81 41.33 18.89
C GLY A 358 31.58 42.60 18.04
N LEU A 359 32.37 42.79 16.98
CA LEU A 359 32.15 43.87 16.01
C LEU A 359 30.87 43.64 15.19
N VAL A 360 30.60 42.39 14.78
CA VAL A 360 29.34 42.02 14.11
C VAL A 360 28.13 42.34 15.01
N GLU A 361 28.16 41.93 16.28
CA GLU A 361 27.10 42.21 17.25
C GLU A 361 26.85 43.71 17.41
N ALA A 362 27.91 44.50 17.62
CA ALA A 362 27.81 45.95 17.72
C ALA A 362 27.27 46.60 16.42
N ALA A 363 27.67 46.08 15.26
CA ALA A 363 27.17 46.57 13.98
C ALA A 363 25.68 46.27 13.78
N LEU A 364 25.20 45.11 14.22
CA LEU A 364 23.79 44.75 14.16
C LEU A 364 22.94 45.57 15.15
N ALA A 365 23.41 45.71 16.39
CA ALA A 365 22.73 46.50 17.43
C ALA A 365 22.55 47.97 17.02
N LYS A 366 23.61 48.58 16.46
CA LYS A 366 23.58 49.96 15.98
C LYS A 366 22.45 50.25 15.00
N GLU A 367 22.10 49.29 14.14
CA GLU A 367 21.05 49.51 13.12
C GLU A 367 19.64 49.42 13.69
N VAL A 368 19.46 48.81 14.86
CA VAL A 368 18.16 48.80 15.57
C VAL A 368 18.08 49.88 16.65
N GLY A 369 19.15 50.66 16.85
CA GLY A 369 19.19 51.77 17.81
C GLY A 369 19.52 51.36 19.24
N GLU A 370 20.18 50.20 19.41
CA GLU A 370 20.71 49.70 20.69
C GLU A 370 22.16 50.13 20.95
#